data_AF-A0A843RFG3-F1
#
_entry.id   AF-A0A843RFG3-F1
#
_cell.length_a   1.000
_cell.length_b   1.000
_cell.length_c   1.000
_cell.angle_alpha   90.00
_cell.angle_beta   90.00
_cell.angle_gamma   90.00
#
_symmetry.space_group_name_H-M   'P 1'
#
loop_
_entity.id
_entity.type
_entity.pdbx_description
1 polymer ?
#
loop_
_entity_poly.entity_id
_entity_poly.type
_entity_poly.pdbx_seq_one_letter_code
_entity_poly.pdbx_strand_id
1 'polypeptide(L)'
;MVLRPVLAVVLAGVAGTLANALAAVVFVNPALWTLALAPGRYGVAVLLVVAVPLIYRLLPGAWGAGLALAFLTLAPSLLAKLAFGALTSWPVVLALNFVYALAALIVYRLVLGSRAP
;
A
#
# COMPACT_ATOMS: atom_id res chain seq x y z
N MET A 1 -24.49 -2.55 -3.01
CA MET A 1 -23.37 -3.34 -3.57
C MET A 1 -22.03 -2.91 -2.95
N VAL A 2 -21.87 -3.08 -1.63
CA VAL A 2 -20.70 -2.59 -0.86
C VAL A 2 -19.57 -3.62 -0.78
N LEU A 3 -19.90 -4.91 -1.02
CA LEU A 3 -18.96 -6.02 -0.90
C LEU A 3 -17.74 -5.90 -1.82
N ARG A 4 -17.93 -5.50 -3.09
CA ARG A 4 -16.83 -5.38 -4.06
C ARG A 4 -15.79 -4.31 -3.66
N PRO A 5 -16.18 -3.06 -3.34
CA PRO A 5 -15.24 -2.06 -2.83
C PRO A 5 -14.50 -2.52 -1.56
N VAL A 6 -15.19 -3.16 -0.62
CA VAL A 6 -14.58 -3.67 0.61
C VAL A 6 -13.54 -4.74 0.28
N LEU A 7 -13.87 -5.70 -0.58
CA LEU A 7 -12.93 -6.73 -1.04
C LEU A 7 -11.74 -6.11 -1.77
N ALA A 8 -11.95 -5.11 -2.62
CA ALA A 8 -10.88 -4.42 -3.32
C ALA A 8 -9.89 -3.78 -2.36
N VAL A 9 -10.39 -3.10 -1.32
CA VAL A 9 -9.55 -2.47 -0.28
C VAL A 9 -8.77 -3.51 0.52
N VAL A 10 -9.43 -4.58 0.98
CA VAL A 10 -8.79 -5.62 1.78
C VAL A 10 -7.72 -6.36 0.98
N LEU A 11 -8.06 -6.84 -0.22
CA LEU A 11 -7.12 -7.58 -1.07
C LEU A 11 -5.94 -6.71 -1.51
N ALA A 12 -6.17 -5.43 -1.80
CA ALA A 12 -5.11 -4.49 -2.12
C ALA A 12 -4.15 -4.25 -0.95
N GLY A 13 -4.67 -4.04 0.27
CA GLY A 13 -3.84 -3.87 1.45
C GLY A 13 -2.99 -5.10 1.74
N VAL A 14 -3.58 -6.30 1.62
CA VAL A 14 -2.88 -7.58 1.81
C VAL A 14 -1.80 -7.78 0.74
N ALA A 15 -2.16 -7.65 -0.53
CA ALA A 15 -1.22 -7.83 -1.64
C ALA A 15 -0.07 -6.83 -1.60
N GLY A 16 -0.36 -5.56 -1.29
CA GLY A 16 0.66 -4.54 -1.11
C GLY A 16 1.62 -4.90 0.03
N THR A 17 1.10 -5.38 1.17
CA THR A 17 1.92 -5.77 2.33
C THR A 17 2.86 -6.92 1.98
N LEU A 18 2.35 -7.94 1.27
CA LEU A 18 3.15 -9.06 0.81
C LEU A 18 4.23 -8.61 -0.18
N ALA A 19 3.86 -7.77 -1.16
CA ALA A 19 4.82 -7.24 -2.15
C ALA A 19 5.94 -6.43 -1.48
N ASN A 20 5.60 -5.60 -0.47
CA ASN A 20 6.56 -4.86 0.33
C ASN A 20 7.52 -5.76 1.10
N ALA A 21 6.98 -6.79 1.77
CA ALA A 21 7.80 -7.74 2.52
C ALA A 21 8.73 -8.54 1.59
N LEU A 22 8.22 -8.99 0.44
CA LEU A 22 9.02 -9.67 -0.59
C LEU A 22 10.14 -8.75 -1.12
N ALA A 23 9.83 -7.48 -1.41
CA ALA A 23 10.85 -6.52 -1.82
C ALA A 23 11.91 -6.30 -0.74
N ALA A 24 11.51 -6.22 0.54
CA ALA A 24 12.45 -6.11 1.65
C ALA A 24 13.36 -7.34 1.76
N VAL A 25 12.81 -8.54 1.56
CA VAL A 25 13.57 -9.81 1.55
C VAL A 25 14.60 -9.83 0.41
N VAL A 26 14.19 -9.46 -0.80
CA VAL A 26 15.03 -9.52 -2.00
C VAL A 26 16.10 -8.43 -2.02
N PHE A 27 15.75 -7.20 -1.65
CA PHE A 27 16.61 -6.04 -1.85
C PHE A 27 17.34 -5.54 -0.59
N VAL A 28 16.93 -5.99 0.61
CA VAL A 28 17.52 -5.50 1.86
C VAL A 28 18.12 -6.63 2.68
N ASN A 29 17.29 -7.57 3.16
CA ASN A 29 17.77 -8.69 3.96
C ASN A 29 16.71 -9.82 4.02
N PRO A 30 17.07 -11.08 3.73
CA PRO A 30 16.14 -12.21 3.80
C PRO A 30 15.44 -12.42 5.16
N ALA A 31 16.06 -12.01 6.27
CA ALA A 31 15.47 -12.10 7.61
C ALA A 31 14.22 -11.20 7.79
N LEU A 32 14.00 -10.25 6.88
CA LEU A 32 12.83 -9.37 6.87
C LEU A 32 11.53 -10.09 6.43
N TRP A 33 11.58 -11.38 6.13
CA TRP A 33 10.36 -12.17 5.93
C TRP A 33 9.46 -12.18 7.17
N THR A 34 10.04 -12.01 8.36
CA THR A 34 9.31 -11.80 9.62
C THR A 34 8.30 -10.64 9.55
N LEU A 35 8.54 -9.63 8.69
CA LEU A 35 7.59 -8.55 8.45
C LEU A 35 6.27 -9.04 7.82
N ALA A 36 6.31 -10.08 6.98
CA ALA A 36 5.09 -10.67 6.42
C ALA A 36 4.26 -11.43 7.46
N LEU A 37 4.85 -11.79 8.62
CA LEU A 37 4.18 -12.53 9.68
C LEU A 37 3.52 -11.60 10.72
N ALA A 38 3.70 -10.28 10.60
CA ALA A 38 3.16 -9.32 11.56
C ALA A 38 1.71 -8.91 11.20
N PRO A 39 0.68 -9.42 11.90
CA PRO A 39 -0.72 -9.15 11.55
C PRO A 39 -1.07 -7.66 11.60
N GLY A 40 -0.44 -6.89 12.50
CA GLY A 40 -0.64 -5.45 12.61
C GLY A 40 -0.30 -4.68 11.33
N ARG A 41 0.66 -5.15 10.51
CA ARG A 41 1.02 -4.49 9.25
C ARG A 41 -0.10 -4.56 8.23
N TYR A 42 -0.80 -5.69 8.16
CA TYR A 42 -1.95 -5.86 7.27
C TYR A 42 -3.11 -4.94 7.65
N GLY A 43 -3.39 -4.82 8.96
CA GLY A 43 -4.43 -3.90 9.45
C GLY A 43 -4.15 -2.45 9.04
N VAL A 44 -2.93 -1.96 9.29
CA VAL A 44 -2.52 -0.61 8.90
C VAL A 44 -2.56 -0.43 7.38
N ALA A 45 -2.07 -1.40 6.60
CA ALA A 45 -2.10 -1.34 5.15
C ALA A 45 -3.52 -1.22 4.60
N VAL A 46 -4.44 -2.08 5.06
CA VAL A 46 -5.85 -2.03 4.67
C VAL A 46 -6.47 -0.68 5.01
N LEU A 47 -6.19 -0.14 6.20
CA LEU A 47 -6.66 1.20 6.61
C LEU A 47 -6.16 2.31 5.68
N LEU A 48 -4.89 2.26 5.25
CA LEU A 48 -4.36 3.23 4.30
C LEU A 48 -5.04 3.13 2.92
N VAL A 49 -5.36 1.92 2.47
CA VAL A 49 -6.08 1.73 1.19
C VAL A 49 -7.51 2.27 1.22
N VAL A 50 -8.15 2.38 2.39
CA VAL A 50 -9.49 3.00 2.52
C VAL A 50 -9.52 4.43 1.97
N ALA A 51 -8.39 5.15 1.96
CA ALA A 51 -8.30 6.50 1.39
C ALA A 51 -8.38 6.51 -0.15
N VAL A 52 -8.04 5.40 -0.82
CA VAL A 52 -7.98 5.31 -2.30
C VAL A 52 -9.34 5.59 -2.97
N PRO A 53 -10.47 4.99 -2.54
CA PRO A 53 -11.79 5.36 -3.05
C PRO A 53 -12.10 6.87 -2.92
N LEU A 54 -11.72 7.50 -1.80
CA LEU A 54 -11.95 8.93 -1.59
C LEU A 54 -11.11 9.77 -2.55
N ILE A 55 -9.83 9.42 -2.73
CA ILE A 55 -8.93 10.08 -3.67
C ILE A 55 -9.50 10.04 -5.09
N TYR A 56 -9.97 8.88 -5.54
CA TYR A 56 -10.56 8.73 -6.87
C TYR A 56 -11.89 9.46 -7.05
N ARG A 57 -12.67 9.65 -5.97
CA ARG A 57 -13.88 10.48 -6.02
C ARG A 57 -13.58 11.95 -6.20
N LEU A 58 -12.44 12.43 -5.70
CA LEU A 58 -12.03 13.83 -5.80
C LEU A 58 -11.32 14.12 -7.12
N LEU A 59 -10.39 13.25 -7.52
CA LEU A 59 -9.61 13.35 -8.75
C LEU A 59 -9.72 12.02 -9.52
N PRO A 60 -10.60 11.90 -10.53
CA PRO A 60 -10.72 10.68 -11.32
C PRO A 60 -9.52 10.49 -12.28
N GLY A 61 -9.40 9.29 -12.84
CA GLY A 61 -8.43 8.99 -13.90
C GLY A 61 -6.95 8.92 -13.45
N ALA A 62 -6.06 9.48 -14.27
CA ALA A 62 -4.60 9.38 -14.06
C ALA A 62 -4.13 10.22 -12.85
N TRP A 63 -4.74 11.39 -12.64
CA TRP A 63 -4.39 12.28 -11.52
C TRP A 63 -4.71 11.64 -10.17
N GLY A 64 -5.86 10.98 -10.04
CA GLY A 64 -6.20 10.20 -8.84
C GLY A 64 -5.23 9.05 -8.59
N ALA A 65 -4.76 8.38 -9.64
CA ALA A 65 -3.77 7.32 -9.53
C ALA A 65 -2.43 7.85 -9.01
N GLY A 66 -1.97 8.97 -9.56
CA GLY A 66 -0.75 9.64 -9.09
C GLY A 66 -0.85 10.05 -7.62
N LEU A 67 -1.97 10.67 -7.23
CA LEU A 67 -2.19 11.07 -5.84
C LEU A 67 -2.31 9.87 -4.90
N ALA A 68 -2.99 8.79 -5.30
CA ALA A 68 -3.08 7.57 -4.53
C ALA A 68 -1.71 6.90 -4.36
N LEU A 69 -0.89 6.83 -5.41
CA LEU A 69 0.49 6.34 -5.33
C LEU A 69 1.32 7.18 -4.37
N ALA A 70 1.26 8.51 -4.49
CA ALA A 70 2.00 9.41 -3.62
C ALA A 70 1.56 9.24 -2.15
N PHE A 71 0.25 9.21 -1.89
CA PHE A 71 -0.30 9.00 -0.55
C PHE A 71 0.15 7.66 0.04
N LEU A 72 -0.05 6.55 -0.69
CA LEU A 72 0.31 5.22 -0.23
C LEU A 72 1.83 4.99 -0.15
N THR A 73 2.65 5.84 -0.76
CA THR A 73 4.10 5.83 -0.57
C THR A 73 4.49 6.62 0.67
N LEU A 74 3.98 7.84 0.80
CA LEU A 74 4.38 8.78 1.84
C LEU A 74 3.80 8.45 3.21
N ALA A 75 2.49 8.17 3.30
CA ALA A 75 1.82 7.91 4.57
C ALA A 75 2.46 6.75 5.36
N PRO A 76 2.67 5.55 4.79
CA PRO A 76 3.35 4.48 5.53
C PRO A 76 4.84 4.75 5.73
N SER A 77 5.50 5.56 4.88
CA SER A 77 6.90 5.94 5.10
C SER A 77 7.06 6.85 6.31
N LEU A 78 6.17 7.83 6.44
CA LEU A 78 6.10 8.72 7.61
C LEU A 78 5.77 7.91 8.86
N LEU A 79 4.80 6.99 8.79
CA LEU A 79 4.46 6.11 9.91
C LEU A 79 5.66 5.24 10.33
N ALA A 80 6.35 4.62 9.38
CA ALA A 80 7.54 3.81 9.65
C ALA A 80 8.65 4.62 10.34
N LYS A 81 8.84 5.87 9.91
CA LYS A 81 9.91 6.74 10.43
C LYS A 81 9.57 7.40 11.76
N LEU A 82 8.35 7.91 11.90
CA LEU A 82 7.94 8.75 13.02
C LEU A 82 7.27 7.96 14.14
N ALA A 83 6.48 6.93 13.81
CA ALA A 83 5.75 6.14 14.79
C ALA A 83 6.46 4.84 15.17
N PHE A 84 7.15 4.19 14.21
CA PHE A 84 7.79 2.90 14.41
C PHE A 84 9.32 2.94 14.48
N GLY A 85 9.94 4.13 14.38
CA GLY A 85 11.37 4.31 14.59
C GLY A 85 12.28 3.54 13.61
N ALA A 86 11.85 3.33 12.36
CA ALA A 86 12.61 2.57 11.37
C ALA A 86 13.99 3.20 11.10
N LEU A 87 15.06 2.45 11.40
CA LEU A 87 16.45 2.88 11.24
C LEU A 87 16.94 2.85 9.78
N THR A 88 16.23 2.16 8.90
CA THR A 88 16.53 2.05 7.47
C THR A 88 16.57 3.43 6.80
N SER A 89 17.46 3.67 5.84
CA SER A 89 17.57 4.98 5.17
C SER A 89 16.26 5.40 4.48
N TRP A 90 16.03 6.72 4.39
CA TRP A 90 14.81 7.28 3.75
C TRP A 90 14.58 6.77 2.32
N PRO A 91 15.58 6.73 1.43
CA PRO A 91 15.38 6.25 0.06
C PRO A 91 14.89 4.80 0.02
N VAL A 92 15.41 3.95 0.89
CA VAL A 92 15.00 2.53 0.96
C VAL A 92 13.58 2.40 1.50
N VAL A 93 13.21 3.14 2.55
CA VAL A 93 11.83 3.13 3.09
C VAL A 93 10.83 3.61 2.03
N LEU A 94 11.16 4.69 1.32
CA LEU A 94 10.32 5.21 0.23
C LEU A 94 10.20 4.21 -0.92
N ALA A 95 11.29 3.57 -1.35
CA ALA A 95 11.26 2.58 -2.42
C ALA A 95 10.41 1.35 -2.04
N LEU A 96 10.57 0.83 -0.83
CA LEU A 96 9.77 -0.32 -0.37
C LEU A 96 8.28 0.05 -0.28
N ASN A 97 7.95 1.23 0.25
CA ASN A 97 6.56 1.69 0.33
C ASN A 97 5.98 2.11 -1.02
N PHE A 98 6.82 2.45 -2.00
CA PHE A 98 6.40 2.61 -3.38
C PHE A 98 6.00 1.26 -4.00
N VAL A 99 6.75 0.17 -3.74
CA VAL A 99 6.36 -1.19 -4.16
C VAL A 99 5.01 -1.58 -3.55
N TYR A 100 4.83 -1.31 -2.25
CA TYR A 100 3.53 -1.44 -1.58
C TYR A 100 2.42 -0.70 -2.34
N ALA A 101 2.63 0.60 -2.57
CA ALA A 101 1.65 1.48 -3.20
C ALA A 101 1.26 1.00 -4.60
N LEU A 102 2.26 0.61 -5.40
CA LEU A 102 2.06 0.12 -6.76
C LEU A 102 1.23 -1.18 -6.76
N ALA A 103 1.64 -2.16 -5.95
CA ALA A 103 0.94 -3.44 -5.87
C ALA A 103 -0.50 -3.28 -5.35
N ALA A 104 -0.69 -2.48 -4.28
CA ALA A 104 -2.00 -2.19 -3.74
C ALA A 104 -2.91 -1.51 -4.77
N LEU A 105 -2.39 -0.52 -5.50
CA LEU A 105 -3.20 0.22 -6.48
C LEU A 105 -3.58 -0.64 -7.69
N ILE A 106 -2.67 -1.49 -8.17
CA ILE A 106 -2.95 -2.45 -9.25
C ILE A 106 -4.05 -3.42 -8.80
N VAL A 107 -3.90 -4.05 -7.64
CA VAL A 107 -4.88 -5.02 -7.12
C VAL A 107 -6.23 -4.35 -6.87
N TYR A 108 -6.23 -3.16 -6.27
CA TYR A 108 -7.46 -2.39 -6.06
C TYR A 108 -8.22 -2.18 -7.37
N ARG A 109 -7.53 -1.72 -8.43
CA ARG A 109 -8.13 -1.48 -9.75
C ARG A 109 -8.60 -2.77 -10.41
N LEU A 110 -7.83 -3.85 -10.33
CA LEU A 110 -8.21 -5.15 -10.90
C LEU A 110 -9.47 -5.71 -10.24
N VAL A 111 -9.59 -5.61 -8.91
CA VAL A 111 -10.77 -6.12 -8.18
C VAL A 111 -12.00 -5.23 -8.41
N LEU A 112 -11.80 -3.91 -8.52
CA LEU A 112 -12.90 -2.98 -8.80
C LEU A 112 -13.39 -3.07 -10.26
N GLY A 113 -12.50 -3.41 -11.20
CA GLY A 113 -12.75 -3.52 -12.64
C GLY A 113 -12.85 -2.16 -13.35
N SER A 114 -13.26 -2.16 -14.62
CA SER A 114 -13.37 -0.97 -15.50
C SER A 114 -14.39 0.09 -15.06
N ARG A 115 -14.97 -0.04 -13.86
CA ARG A 115 -15.83 0.96 -13.21
C ARG A 115 -15.08 1.75 -12.13
N ALA A 116 -13.75 1.77 -12.19
CA ALA A 116 -12.99 2.80 -11.50
C ALA A 116 -13.47 4.16 -12.02
N PRO A 117 -13.94 5.07 -11.14
CA PRO A 117 -14.46 6.36 -11.56
C PRO A 117 -13.41 7.21 -12.28
#